data_AF-A0A561TDP7-F1
#
_entry.id   AF-A0A561TDP7-F1
#
_cell.length_a   1.000
_cell.length_b   1.000
_cell.length_c   1.000
_cell.angle_alpha   90.00
_cell.angle_beta   90.00
_cell.angle_gamma   90.00
#
_symmetry.space_group_name_H-M   'P 1'
#
loop_
_entity.id
_entity.type
_entity.pdbx_description
1 polymer ?
#
loop_
_entity_poly.entity_id
_entity_poly.type
_entity_poly.pdbx_seq_one_letter_code
_entity_poly.pdbx_strand_id
1 'polypeptide(L)'
;MLTSAPPTAPSTGSRPFPYRCRAAAYPLNEVRSIPLGSHDATSPRLALRWLRERTQHITDQLDAAYAQPGLHWLTDEAEHERALAYLTSGTGYQLTLYDESTRYVLLAYPAGATP
;
A
#
# COMPACT_ATOMS: atom_id res chain seq x y z
N MET A 1 14.71 20.18 -51.06
CA MET A 1 13.40 19.94 -50.42
C MET A 1 13.46 18.57 -49.75
N LEU A 2 13.85 18.50 -48.47
CA LEU A 2 13.95 17.27 -47.69
C LEU A 2 12.78 17.25 -46.70
N THR A 3 11.82 16.36 -46.93
CA THR A 3 10.72 16.10 -45.97
C THR A 3 11.20 15.02 -45.01
N SER A 4 11.59 15.40 -43.80
CA SER A 4 11.75 14.45 -42.69
C SER A 4 10.37 14.25 -42.05
N ALA A 5 9.86 13.02 -42.12
CA ALA A 5 8.72 12.60 -41.32
C ALA A 5 9.10 12.59 -39.83
N PRO A 6 8.19 12.97 -38.92
CA PRO A 6 8.46 12.87 -37.49
C PRO A 6 8.51 11.39 -37.07
N PRO A 7 9.35 11.01 -36.09
CA PRO A 7 9.27 9.68 -35.51
C PRO A 7 7.92 9.55 -34.80
N THR A 8 7.10 8.60 -35.25
CA THR A 8 5.97 8.09 -34.48
C THR A 8 6.53 7.62 -33.14
N ALA A 9 6.32 8.41 -32.10
CA ALA A 9 6.60 7.99 -30.74
C ALA A 9 5.89 6.65 -30.52
N PRO A 10 6.55 5.63 -29.97
CA PRO A 10 5.81 4.48 -29.49
C PRO A 10 4.86 5.03 -28.43
N SER A 11 3.56 5.03 -28.74
CA SER A 11 2.54 5.05 -27.71
C SER A 11 2.78 3.79 -26.90
N THR A 12 3.59 3.90 -25.86
CA THR A 12 3.68 2.92 -24.80
C THR A 12 2.27 2.87 -24.23
N GLY A 13 1.47 1.94 -24.75
CA GLY A 13 0.22 1.53 -24.11
C GLY A 13 0.61 1.16 -22.69
N SER A 14 0.41 2.10 -21.78
CA SER A 14 0.72 1.95 -20.37
C SER A 14 -0.18 0.83 -19.87
N ARG A 15 0.36 -0.41 -19.85
CA ARG A 15 -0.35 -1.54 -19.26
C ARG A 15 -0.62 -1.16 -17.81
N PRO A 16 -1.85 -1.38 -17.34
CA PRO A 16 -2.52 -0.54 -16.34
C PRO A 16 -1.77 -0.62 -15.03
N PHE A 17 -1.44 0.51 -14.38
CA PHE A 17 -0.69 0.54 -13.11
C PHE A 17 -1.25 -0.49 -12.11
N PRO A 18 -0.66 -1.70 -11.97
CA PRO A 18 -1.12 -2.62 -10.94
C PRO A 18 -0.63 -2.07 -9.61
N TYR A 19 -1.51 -1.90 -8.63
CA TYR A 19 -1.13 -1.45 -7.29
C TYR A 19 -0.42 -2.59 -6.57
N ARG A 20 0.80 -2.35 -6.12
CA ARG A 20 1.52 -3.31 -5.30
C ARG A 20 1.27 -3.01 -3.83
N CYS A 21 0.74 -4.01 -3.14
CA CYS A 21 0.46 -3.95 -1.72
C CYS A 21 1.44 -4.87 -0.98
N ARG A 22 1.99 -4.41 0.14
CA ARG A 22 2.87 -5.21 1.00
C ARG A 22 2.66 -4.85 2.46
N ALA A 23 2.95 -5.83 3.32
CA ALA A 23 3.00 -5.64 4.75
C ALA A 23 4.26 -6.32 5.28
N ALA A 24 4.93 -5.68 6.22
CA ALA A 24 6.10 -6.23 6.89
C ALA A 24 6.16 -5.78 8.35
N ALA A 25 6.63 -6.67 9.21
CA ALA A 25 7.01 -6.36 10.57
C ALA A 25 8.49 -5.97 10.60
N TYR A 26 8.81 -4.95 11.39
CA TYR A 26 10.18 -4.50 11.64
C TYR A 26 10.41 -4.57 13.15
N PRO A 27 10.89 -5.73 13.66
CA PRO A 27 11.28 -5.84 15.06
C PRO A 27 12.47 -4.90 15.34
N LEU A 28 12.45 -4.22 16.48
CA LEU A 28 13.46 -3.24 16.88
C LEU A 28 14.81 -3.89 17.22
N ASN A 29 14.80 -5.17 17.58
CA ASN A 29 15.97 -5.96 17.93
C ASN A 29 16.50 -6.84 16.78
N GLU A 30 15.87 -6.79 15.60
CA GLU A 30 16.27 -7.58 14.44
C GLU A 30 16.69 -6.70 13.26
N VAL A 31 17.68 -7.16 12.51
CA VAL A 31 18.16 -6.46 11.31
C VAL A 31 17.23 -6.69 10.11
N ARG A 32 16.45 -7.77 10.13
CA ARG A 32 15.61 -8.19 8.99
C ARG A 32 14.15 -7.89 9.28
N SER A 33 13.45 -7.41 8.27
CA SER A 33 12.00 -7.34 8.31
C SER A 33 11.38 -8.69 8.02
N ILE A 34 10.23 -8.95 8.62
CA ILE A 34 9.45 -10.18 8.45
C ILE A 34 8.29 -9.85 7.50
N PRO A 35 8.24 -10.43 6.28
CA PRO A 35 7.13 -10.20 5.37
C PRO A 35 5.83 -10.77 5.93
N LEU A 36 4.79 -9.95 6.02
CA LEU A 36 3.46 -10.34 6.50
C LEU A 36 2.44 -10.54 5.36
N GLY A 37 2.86 -10.28 4.13
CA GLY A 37 2.08 -10.54 2.93
C GLY A 37 2.33 -9.53 1.82
N SER A 38 1.98 -9.91 0.60
CA SER A 38 1.97 -9.03 -0.56
C SER A 38 0.84 -9.37 -1.51
N HIS A 39 0.34 -8.40 -2.24
CA HIS A 39 -0.72 -8.58 -3.22
C HIS A 39 -0.64 -7.55 -4.33
N ASP A 40 -0.80 -7.98 -5.57
CA ASP A 40 -0.94 -7.10 -6.72
C ASP A 40 -2.43 -6.87 -7.00
N ALA A 41 -2.87 -5.62 -6.89
CA ALA A 41 -4.26 -5.22 -7.06
C ALA A 41 -4.44 -4.47 -8.39
N THR A 42 -5.54 -4.73 -9.07
CA THR A 42 -5.83 -4.09 -10.37
C THR A 42 -6.51 -2.72 -10.25
N SER A 43 -6.82 -2.27 -9.03
CA SER A 43 -7.47 -0.96 -8.79
C SER A 43 -7.17 -0.41 -7.39
N PRO A 44 -7.31 0.92 -7.18
CA PRO A 44 -7.19 1.55 -5.87
C PRO A 44 -8.08 0.92 -4.79
N ARG A 45 -9.33 0.60 -5.16
CA ARG A 45 -10.31 0.02 -4.24
C ARG A 45 -9.91 -1.37 -3.77
N LEU A 46 -9.34 -2.18 -4.67
CA LEU A 46 -8.84 -3.51 -4.31
C LEU A 46 -7.56 -3.43 -3.47
N ALA A 47 -6.71 -2.44 -3.71
CA ALA A 47 -5.55 -2.18 -2.88
C ALA A 47 -5.96 -1.75 -1.46
N LEU A 48 -6.92 -0.83 -1.34
CA LEU A 48 -7.47 -0.42 -0.04
C LEU A 48 -8.18 -1.58 0.68
N ARG A 49 -8.93 -2.41 -0.06
CA ARG A 49 -9.53 -3.62 0.51
C ARG A 49 -8.47 -4.55 1.10
N TRP A 50 -7.37 -4.79 0.37
CA TRP A 50 -6.28 -5.60 0.85
C TRP A 50 -5.63 -5.02 2.12
N LEU A 51 -5.44 -3.69 2.17
CA LEU A 51 -4.93 -3.02 3.38
C LEU A 51 -5.88 -3.26 4.57
N ARG A 52 -7.19 -3.14 4.37
CA ARG A 52 -8.21 -3.42 5.40
C ARG A 52 -8.14 -4.84 5.93
N GLU A 53 -8.17 -5.83 5.04
CA GLU A 53 -8.05 -7.24 5.42
C GLU A 53 -6.74 -7.52 6.16
N ARG A 54 -5.63 -6.95 5.70
CA ARG A 54 -4.32 -7.16 6.31
C ARG A 54 -4.18 -6.46 7.67
N THR A 55 -4.73 -5.26 7.82
CA THR A 55 -4.79 -4.56 9.11
C THR A 55 -5.58 -5.38 10.12
N GLN A 56 -6.74 -5.91 9.72
CA GLN A 56 -7.55 -6.78 10.58
C GLN A 56 -6.76 -8.01 11.05
N HIS A 57 -6.12 -8.73 10.14
CA HIS A 57 -5.31 -9.90 10.51
C HIS A 57 -4.14 -9.58 11.45
N ILE A 58 -3.55 -8.39 11.34
CA ILE A 58 -2.49 -7.95 12.27
C ILE A 58 -3.11 -7.64 13.63
N THR A 59 -4.18 -6.85 13.68
CA THR A 59 -4.83 -6.47 14.93
C THR A 59 -5.41 -7.67 15.69
N ASP A 60 -5.87 -8.70 14.99
CA ASP A 60 -6.35 -9.95 15.59
C ASP A 60 -5.25 -10.73 16.36
N GLN A 61 -3.98 -10.44 16.08
CA GLN A 61 -2.81 -11.07 16.71
C GLN A 61 -2.11 -10.18 17.73
N LEU A 62 -2.47 -8.89 17.81
CA LEU A 62 -1.88 -7.96 18.77
C LEU A 62 -2.65 -8.00 20.11
N ASP A 63 -1.93 -7.75 21.20
CA ASP A 63 -2.59 -7.48 22.47
C ASP A 63 -3.53 -6.28 22.36
N ALA A 64 -4.60 -6.29 23.15
CA ALA A 64 -5.70 -5.34 23.03
C ALA A 64 -5.26 -3.86 23.02
N ALA A 65 -4.22 -3.52 23.78
CA ALA A 65 -3.68 -2.17 23.85
C ALA A 65 -3.03 -1.72 22.52
N TYR A 66 -2.32 -2.61 21.83
CA TYR A 66 -1.64 -2.31 20.55
C TYR A 66 -2.55 -2.52 19.34
N ALA A 67 -3.65 -3.28 19.49
CA ALA A 67 -4.65 -3.43 18.45
C ALA A 67 -5.49 -2.16 18.23
N GLN A 68 -5.68 -1.31 19.25
CA GLN A 68 -6.59 -0.16 19.20
C GLN A 68 -6.34 0.79 18.00
N PRO A 69 -5.11 1.20 17.66
CA PRO A 69 -4.89 2.09 16.52
C PRO A 69 -5.31 1.47 15.18
N GLY A 70 -5.06 0.17 15.00
CA GLY A 70 -5.48 -0.55 13.79
C GLY A 70 -6.99 -0.74 13.73
N LEU A 71 -7.62 -1.07 14.87
CA LEU A 71 -9.09 -1.16 14.98
C LEU A 71 -9.77 0.18 14.72
N HIS A 72 -9.20 1.28 15.22
CA HIS A 72 -9.69 2.62 14.95
C HIS A 72 -9.63 2.93 13.45
N TRP A 73 -8.48 2.70 12.82
CA TRP A 73 -8.30 2.89 11.38
C TRP A 73 -9.31 2.06 10.56
N LEU A 74 -9.59 0.81 10.95
CA LEU A 74 -10.57 -0.06 10.28
C LEU A 74 -12.00 0.50 10.28
N THR A 75 -12.32 1.39 11.21
CA THR A 75 -13.62 2.06 11.33
C THR A 75 -13.59 3.52 10.85
N ASP A 76 -12.42 4.06 10.54
CA ASP A 76 -12.26 5.45 10.11
C ASP A 76 -12.54 5.59 8.61
N GLU A 77 -13.80 5.90 8.28
CA GLU A 77 -14.24 6.10 6.90
C GLU A 77 -13.53 7.27 6.21
N ALA A 78 -13.28 8.37 6.92
CA ALA A 78 -12.62 9.54 6.37
C ALA A 78 -11.17 9.24 5.99
N GLU A 79 -10.47 8.44 6.81
CA GLU A 79 -9.12 7.99 6.51
C GLU A 79 -9.08 7.03 5.32
N HIS A 80 -10.07 6.15 5.18
CA HIS A 80 -10.20 5.28 4.01
C HIS A 80 -10.46 6.07 2.72
N GLU A 81 -11.29 7.11 2.78
CA GLU A 81 -11.51 8.01 1.64
C GLU A 81 -10.22 8.75 1.26
N ARG A 82 -9.46 9.23 2.25
CA ARG A 82 -8.16 9.86 2.04
C ARG A 82 -7.15 8.89 1.41
N ALA A 83 -7.07 7.66 1.92
CA ALA A 83 -6.22 6.61 1.35
C ALA A 83 -6.61 6.29 -0.10
N LEU A 84 -7.92 6.19 -0.38
CA LEU A 84 -8.42 5.95 -1.73
C LEU A 84 -8.09 7.11 -2.67
N ALA A 85 -8.20 8.35 -2.21
CA ALA A 85 -7.87 9.54 -2.98
C ALA A 85 -6.38 9.54 -3.37
N TYR A 86 -5.47 9.23 -2.43
CA TYR A 86 -4.04 9.10 -2.72
C TYR A 86 -3.76 8.02 -3.76
N LEU A 87 -4.30 6.81 -3.57
CA LEU A 87 -4.09 5.72 -4.52
C LEU A 87 -4.62 6.09 -5.92
N THR A 88 -5.78 6.75 -5.99
CA THR A 88 -6.38 7.20 -7.25
C THR A 88 -5.56 8.30 -7.92
N SER A 89 -4.91 9.18 -7.15
CA SER A 89 -4.01 10.22 -7.68
C SER A 89 -2.63 9.68 -8.08
N GLY A 90 -2.38 8.38 -7.92
CA GLY A 90 -1.08 7.76 -8.19
C GLY A 90 -0.07 7.92 -7.05
N THR A 91 -0.51 8.33 -5.87
CA THR A 91 0.31 8.45 -4.66
C THR A 91 0.19 7.18 -3.83
N GLY A 92 1.31 6.70 -3.28
CA GLY A 92 1.29 5.58 -2.34
C GLY A 92 0.61 5.94 -1.03
N TYR A 93 0.08 4.94 -0.33
CA TYR A 93 -0.46 5.05 1.02
C TYR A 93 0.30 4.11 1.95
N GLN A 94 0.62 4.57 3.15
CA GLN A 94 1.26 3.78 4.19
C GLN A 94 0.50 3.92 5.50
N LEU A 95 0.16 2.78 6.09
CA LEU A 95 -0.29 2.66 7.46
C LEU A 95 0.84 2.07 8.29
N THR A 96 1.05 2.60 9.50
CA THR A 96 2.05 2.08 10.43
C THR A 96 1.41 1.84 11.78
N LEU A 97 1.52 0.61 12.27
CA LEU A 97 1.10 0.20 13.60
C LEU A 97 2.34 -0.16 14.43
N TYR A 98 2.20 -0.11 15.75
CA TYR A 98 3.28 -0.37 16.68
C TYR A 98 2.80 -1.30 17.79
N ASP A 99 3.65 -2.25 18.15
CA ASP A 99 3.68 -2.81 19.50
C ASP A 99 4.94 -2.33 20.23
N GLU A 100 5.23 -2.87 21.42
CA GLU A 100 6.40 -2.47 22.23
C GLU A 100 7.75 -2.66 21.52
N SER A 101 7.84 -3.66 20.64
CA SER A 101 9.09 -4.17 20.09
C SER A 101 9.12 -4.17 18.58
N THR A 102 8.00 -3.91 17.91
CA THR A 102 7.82 -4.15 16.49
C THR A 102 6.99 -3.06 15.85
N ARG A 103 7.49 -2.54 14.72
CA ARG A 103 6.75 -1.64 13.84
C ARG A 103 6.18 -2.42 12.66
N TYR A 104 4.87 -2.42 12.51
CA TYR A 104 4.17 -3.03 11.39
C TYR A 104 3.89 -1.98 10.33
N VAL A 105 4.40 -2.17 9.12
CA VAL A 105 4.18 -1.24 8.01
C VAL A 105 3.36 -1.94 6.94
N LEU A 106 2.21 -1.36 6.61
CA LEU A 106 1.36 -1.76 5.49
C LEU A 106 1.39 -0.65 4.45
N LEU A 107 1.60 -1.02 3.19
CA LEU A 107 1.77 -0.06 2.12
C LEU A 107 1.11 -0.54 0.83
N ALA A 108 0.52 0.41 0.11
CA ALA A 108 -0.04 0.22 -1.23
C ALA A 108 0.44 1.35 -2.12
N TYR A 109 0.99 1.02 -3.28
CA TYR A 109 1.53 2.00 -4.21
C TYR A 109 1.29 1.55 -5.66
N PRO A 110 1.05 2.46 -6.60
CA PRO A 110 0.94 2.09 -8.02
C PRO A 110 2.28 1.54 -8.52
N ALA A 111 2.29 0.40 -9.22
CA ALA A 111 3.53 -0.15 -9.75
C ALA A 111 4.06 0.77 -10.84
N GLY A 112 5.15 1.46 -10.51
CA GLY A 112 5.70 2.58 -11.27
C GLY A 112 6.13 3.71 -10.35
N ALA A 113 5.49 3.85 -9.19
CA ALA A 113 6.00 4.65 -8.08
C ALA A 113 7.00 3.82 -7.26
N THR A 114 8.16 4.37 -6.98
CA THR A 114 9.07 3.85 -5.94
C THR A 114 8.47 4.12 -4.56
N PRO A 115 8.46 3.12 -3.65
CA PRO A 115 8.11 3.34 -2.25
C PRO A 115 9.13 4.22 -1.51
#